data_AF-A0A6V7I993-F1
#
_entry.id   AF-A0A6V7I993-F1
#
_cell.length_a   1.000
_cell.length_b   1.000
_cell.length_c   1.000
_cell.angle_alpha   90.00
_cell.angle_beta   90.00
_cell.angle_gamma   90.00
#
_symmetry.space_group_name_H-M   'P 1'
#
loop_
_entity.id
_entity.type
_entity.pdbx_description
1 polymer ?
#
loop_
_entity_poly.entity_id
_entity_poly.type
_entity_poly.pdbx_seq_one_letter_code
_entity_poly.pdbx_strand_id
1 'polypeptide(L)'
;IRCPEPVLAEHGILSVTGNDRMYGRTLIRTGTAENSNTGATSYKIGALAKYRCERGYKVIGEPLSTCEDNGKWSGAVPQCI
;
A
#
# COMPACT_ATOMS: atom_id res chain seq x y z
N ILE A 1 -16.45 7.66 1.56
CA ILE A 1 -15.27 7.44 2.41
C ILE A 1 -14.14 6.89 1.53
N ARG A 2 -12.90 7.33 1.75
CA ARG A 2 -11.73 6.92 0.97
C ARG A 2 -10.55 6.70 1.91
N CYS A 3 -9.73 5.69 1.64
CA CYS A 3 -8.54 5.43 2.42
C CYS A 3 -7.39 6.34 1.96
N PRO A 4 -6.59 6.86 2.90
CA PRO A 4 -5.37 7.58 2.58
C PRO A 4 -4.32 6.62 2.02
N GLU A 5 -3.16 7.15 1.68
CA GLU A 5 -2.05 6.31 1.20
C GLU A 5 -1.61 5.31 2.28
N PRO A 6 -1.50 4.00 1.94
CA PRO A 6 -1.07 2.99 2.89
C PRO A 6 0.41 3.17 3.27
N VAL A 7 0.71 2.93 4.55
CA VAL A 7 2.08 3.02 5.07
C VAL A 7 2.91 1.88 4.49
N LEU A 8 4.09 2.19 3.97
CA LEU A 8 5.06 1.23 3.43
C LEU A 8 6.00 0.75 4.55
N ALA A 9 6.31 -0.55 4.55
CA ALA A 9 7.32 -1.15 5.43
C ALA A 9 8.74 -0.84 4.94
N GLU A 10 9.70 -0.68 5.85
CA GLU A 10 11.13 -0.59 5.49
C GLU A 10 11.57 -1.85 4.75
N HIS A 11 12.39 -1.72 3.69
CA HIS A 11 12.72 -2.83 2.78
C HIS A 11 11.48 -3.52 2.15
N GLY A 12 10.35 -2.82 2.14
CA GLY A 12 9.09 -3.25 1.58
C GLY A 12 8.86 -2.77 0.15
N ILE A 13 7.97 -3.46 -0.53
CA ILE A 13 7.41 -3.13 -1.83
C ILE A 13 5.90 -3.13 -1.66
N LEU A 14 5.26 -1.99 -1.90
CA LEU A 14 3.81 -1.82 -1.81
C LEU A 14 3.22 -1.69 -3.20
N SER A 15 2.26 -2.54 -3.51
CA SER A 15 1.50 -2.52 -4.75
C SER A 15 0.04 -2.27 -4.45
N VAL A 16 -0.48 -1.10 -4.82
CA VAL A 16 -1.90 -0.77 -4.59
C VAL A 16 -2.67 -0.84 -5.90
N THR A 17 -3.72 -1.65 -5.92
CA THR A 17 -4.65 -1.75 -7.05
C THR A 17 -5.84 -0.84 -6.76
N GLY A 18 -5.80 0.37 -7.32
CA GLY A 18 -6.89 1.33 -7.23
C GLY A 18 -8.00 1.01 -8.22
N ASN A 19 -9.23 0.81 -7.74
CA ASN A 19 -10.42 0.61 -8.59
C ASN A 19 -10.92 1.90 -9.28
N ASP A 20 -10.32 3.06 -9.00
CA ASP A 20 -10.74 4.36 -9.57
C ASP A 20 -9.96 4.65 -10.87
N ARG A 21 -10.63 4.40 -12.00
CA ARG A 21 -10.11 4.51 -13.37
C ARG A 21 -9.85 5.96 -13.84
N MET A 22 -9.74 6.93 -12.92
CA MET A 22 -9.39 8.31 -13.26
C MET A 22 -7.88 8.50 -13.47
N TYR A 23 -7.02 7.62 -12.90
CA TYR A 23 -5.57 7.64 -13.16
C TYR A 23 -4.94 6.26 -13.42
N GLY A 24 -5.70 5.16 -13.32
CA GLY A 24 -5.38 3.83 -13.88
C GLY A 24 -4.01 3.22 -13.59
N ARG A 25 -3.26 3.78 -12.64
CA ARG A 25 -1.87 3.42 -12.40
C ARG A 25 -1.79 2.50 -11.20
N THR A 26 -1.38 1.26 -11.44
CA THR A 26 -0.91 0.37 -10.37
C THR A 26 0.32 1.03 -9.77
N LEU A 27 0.20 1.57 -8.56
CA LEU A 27 1.34 2.19 -7.89
C LEU A 27 2.16 1.06 -7.27
N ILE A 28 3.35 0.82 -7.82
CA ILE A 28 4.37 -0.04 -7.24
C ILE A 28 5.39 0.89 -6.62
N ARG A 29 5.54 0.83 -5.30
CA ARG A 29 6.50 1.63 -4.55
C ARG A 29 7.50 0.70 -3.89
N THR A 30 8.78 0.97 -4.11
CA THR A 30 9.90 0.27 -3.48
C THR A 30 10.43 1.13 -2.33
N GLY A 31 10.89 0.49 -1.25
CA GLY A 31 11.48 1.13 -0.07
C GLY A 31 12.79 1.90 -0.30
N THR A 32 13.13 2.24 -1.55
CA THR A 32 14.16 3.22 -1.86
C THR A 32 13.57 4.59 -1.58
N ALA A 33 13.97 5.19 -0.46
CA ALA A 33 13.53 6.50 0.02
C ALA A 33 13.86 7.63 -0.96
N GLU A 34 13.15 7.69 -2.07
CA GLU A 34 13.03 8.88 -2.88
C GLU A 34 11.64 9.43 -2.58
N ASN A 35 11.63 10.59 -1.94
CA ASN A 35 10.48 11.38 -1.54
C ASN A 35 9.52 11.61 -2.72
N SER A 36 8.75 10.58 -3.10
CA SER A 36 7.78 10.66 -4.17
C SER A 36 6.55 11.33 -3.60
N ASN A 37 6.61 12.65 -3.61
CA ASN A 37 5.52 13.58 -3.84
C ASN A 37 4.15 13.11 -3.31
N THR A 38 3.77 13.73 -2.21
CA THR A 38 2.48 13.78 -1.52
C THR A 38 1.33 14.21 -2.44
N GLY A 39 1.16 13.58 -3.60
CA GLY A 39 -0.08 13.63 -4.34
C GLY A 39 -1.07 12.80 -3.58
N ALA A 40 -2.01 13.44 -2.87
CA ALA A 40 -3.05 12.82 -2.07
C ALA A 40 -3.86 11.76 -2.87
N THR A 41 -3.32 10.55 -2.97
CA THR A 41 -3.92 9.39 -3.63
C THR A 41 -4.93 8.79 -2.66
N SER A 42 -6.20 9.08 -2.90
CA SER A 42 -7.29 8.59 -2.08
C SER A 42 -7.95 7.37 -2.74
N TYR A 43 -7.89 6.23 -2.04
CA TYR A 43 -8.36 4.95 -2.56
C TYR A 43 -9.83 4.74 -2.19
N LYS A 44 -10.62 4.22 -3.13
CA LYS A 44 -12.01 3.83 -2.85
C LYS A 44 -12.05 2.57 -1.97
N ILE A 45 -13.14 2.44 -1.23
CA ILE A 45 -13.48 1.22 -0.48
C ILE A 45 -13.37 0.01 -1.42
N GLY A 46 -12.76 -1.08 -0.94
CA GLY A 46 -12.47 -2.27 -1.72
C GLY A 46 -11.20 -2.19 -2.58
N ALA A 47 -10.41 -1.11 -2.49
CA ALA A 47 -9.05 -1.10 -3.02
C ALA A 47 -8.16 -2.10 -2.27
N LEU A 48 -7.20 -2.71 -2.96
CA LEU A 48 -6.30 -3.73 -2.41
C LEU A 48 -4.85 -3.22 -2.42
N ALA A 49 -4.24 -3.19 -1.25
CA ALA A 49 -2.83 -2.90 -1.01
C ALA A 49 -2.09 -4.21 -0.71
N LYS A 50 -1.09 -4.52 -1.52
CA LYS A 50 -0.29 -5.73 -1.41
C LYS A 50 1.15 -5.39 -1.04
N TYR A 51 1.60 -5.92 0.08
CA TYR A 51 2.93 -5.78 0.61
C TYR A 51 3.80 -6.97 0.21
N ARG A 52 5.02 -6.67 -0.19
CA ARG A 52 6.09 -7.63 -0.45
C ARG A 52 7.36 -7.08 0.20
N CYS A 53 8.33 -7.94 0.48
CA CYS A 53 9.65 -7.48 0.89
C CYS A 53 10.63 -7.60 -0.27
N GLU A 54 11.70 -6.80 -0.20
CA GLU A 54 12.84 -6.92 -1.08
C GLU A 54 13.53 -8.29 -0.93
N ARG A 55 14.34 -8.65 -1.93
CA ARG A 55 15.03 -9.94 -1.94
C ARG A 55 15.97 -10.06 -0.74
N GLY A 56 15.75 -11.07 0.09
CA GLY A 56 16.54 -11.33 1.31
C GLY A 56 15.76 -11.08 2.60
N TYR A 57 14.64 -10.36 2.53
CA TYR A 57 13.77 -10.08 3.66
C TYR A 57 12.51 -10.94 3.62
N LYS A 58 11.95 -11.24 4.79
CA LYS A 58 10.70 -11.97 4.98
C LYS A 58 9.62 -11.05 5.50
N VAL A 59 8.43 -11.14 4.91
CA VAL A 59 7.23 -10.47 5.42
C VAL A 59 6.80 -11.15 6.72
N ILE A 60 6.54 -10.35 7.74
CA ILE A 60 5.94 -10.76 9.00
C ILE A 60 4.63 -10.00 9.17
N GLY A 61 3.53 -10.74 9.30
CA GLY A 61 2.17 -10.20 9.36
C GLY A 61 1.39 -10.41 8.06
N GLU A 62 0.33 -9.64 7.86
CA GLU A 62 -0.55 -9.77 6.69
C GLU A 62 -0.01 -8.96 5.49
N PRO A 63 0.35 -9.62 4.38
CA PRO A 63 0.86 -8.94 3.19
C PRO A 63 -0.24 -8.28 2.36
N LEU A 64 -1.48 -8.23 2.84
CA LEU A 64 -2.63 -7.77 2.07
C LEU A 64 -3.53 -6.93 2.97
N SER A 65 -3.80 -5.73 2.53
CA SER A 65 -4.68 -4.77 3.20
C SER A 65 -5.75 -4.29 2.24
N THR A 66 -6.98 -4.16 2.72
CA THR A 66 -8.13 -3.74 1.93
C THR A 66 -8.65 -2.43 2.47
N CYS A 67 -9.00 -1.48 1.61
CA CYS A 67 -9.62 -0.25 2.06
C CYS A 67 -11.04 -0.53 2.58
N GLU A 68 -11.26 -0.37 3.89
CA GLU A 68 -12.54 -0.59 4.54
C GLU A 68 -13.45 0.64 4.44
N ASP A 69 -14.74 0.45 4.72
CA ASP A 69 -15.73 1.54 4.74
C ASP A 69 -15.47 2.56 5.84
N ASN A 70 -14.64 2.23 6.83
CA ASN A 70 -14.16 3.15 7.87
C ASN A 70 -13.08 4.15 7.37
N GLY A 71 -12.61 4.01 6.13
CA GLY A 71 -11.58 4.89 5.55
C GLY A 71 -10.16 4.57 6.00
N LYS A 72 -9.95 3.38 6.57
CA LYS A 72 -8.66 2.83 6.95
C LYS A 72 -8.39 1.54 6.19
N TRP A 73 -7.12 1.21 6.10
CA TRP A 73 -6.67 -0.07 5.53
C TRP A 73 -6.90 -1.18 6.56
N SER A 74 -7.45 -2.29 6.11
CA SER A 74 -7.64 -3.51 6.91
C SER A 74 -6.29 -4.16 7.20
N GLY A 75 -6.12 -4.63 8.42
CA GLY A 75 -4.90 -5.30 8.86
C GLY A 75 -3.78 -4.35 9.27
N ALA A 76 -2.78 -4.91 9.94
CA ALA A 76 -1.59 -4.18 10.35
C ALA A 76 -0.57 -4.11 9.21
N VAL A 77 0.24 -3.04 9.20
CA VAL A 77 1.36 -2.91 8.26
C VAL A 77 2.37 -4.02 8.56
N PRO A 78 2.69 -4.89 7.59
CA PRO A 78 3.64 -5.98 7.84
C PRO A 78 5.06 -5.44 7.97
N GLN A 79 5.91 -6.17 8.67
CA GLN A 79 7.33 -5.84 8.78
C GLN A 79 8.17 -6.72 7.85
N CYS A 80 9.25 -6.17 7.31
CA CYS A 80 10.25 -6.91 6.55
C CYS A 80 11.50 -7.08 7.41
N ILE A 81 11.86 -8.33 7.75
CA ILE A 81 13.05 -8.68 8.55
C ILE A 81 13.91 -9.74 7.88
#